data_AF-A0A8T5AMU3-F1
#
_entry.id   AF-A0A8T5AMU3-F1
#
_cell.length_a   1.000
_cell.length_b   1.000
_cell.length_c   1.000
_cell.angle_alpha   90.00
_cell.angle_beta   90.00
_cell.angle_gamma   90.00
#
_symmetry.space_group_name_H-M   'P 1'
#
loop_
_entity.id
_entity.type
_entity.pdbx_description
1 polymer ?
#
loop_
_entity_poly.entity_id
_entity_poly.type
_entity_poly.pdbx_seq_one_letter_code
_entity_poly.pdbx_strand_id
1 'polypeptide(L)'
;MRARAFPRLTEKPIRRIRMVIDLEDPLKPELPLEEFLRLHGEDPYPPRYRIATIEVVTCSEDLQPVLASECGTCPKFVKRFGDKIYCKKAMIIEY
;
A
#
# COMPACT_ATOMS: atom_id res chain seq x y z
N MET A 1 -0.56 -20.59 35.84
CA MET A 1 -0.91 -19.42 35.00
C MET A 1 -0.05 -19.45 33.73
N ARG A 2 -0.65 -19.62 32.55
CA ARG A 2 0.10 -19.50 31.29
C ARG A 2 0.31 -18.01 31.01
N ALA A 3 1.54 -17.53 31.10
CA ALA A 3 1.90 -16.20 30.61
C ALA A 3 1.57 -16.16 29.10
N ARG A 4 0.57 -15.36 28.70
CA ARG A 4 0.33 -15.08 27.29
C ARG A 4 1.48 -14.19 26.82
N ALA A 5 2.44 -14.77 26.10
CA ALA A 5 3.42 -13.98 25.38
C ALA A 5 2.67 -13.11 24.36
N PHE A 6 2.65 -11.80 24.57
CA PHE A 6 2.14 -10.88 23.55
C PHE A 6 3.03 -11.03 22.31
N PRO A 7 2.47 -11.32 21.13
CA PRO A 7 3.27 -11.39 19.92
C PRO A 7 3.92 -10.01 19.71
N ARG A 8 5.25 -9.99 19.56
CA ARG A 8 5.95 -8.77 19.14
C ARG A 8 5.36 -8.35 17.80
N LEU A 9 4.89 -7.12 17.70
CA LEU A 9 4.29 -6.58 16.47
C LEU A 9 5.33 -5.73 15.73
N THR A 10 5.29 -5.78 14.40
CA THR A 10 5.94 -4.80 13.53
C THR A 10 4.88 -3.90 12.92
N GLU A 11 5.13 -2.60 12.91
CA GLU A 11 4.29 -1.64 12.20
C GLU A 11 4.90 -1.28 10.85
N LYS A 12 4.05 -1.15 9.84
CA LYS A 12 4.41 -0.72 8.49
C LYS A 12 3.50 0.42 8.05
N PRO A 13 4.05 1.59 7.71
CA PRO A 13 3.24 2.71 7.23
C PRO A 13 2.71 2.42 5.83
N ILE A 14 1.47 2.83 5.57
CA ILE A 14 0.80 2.77 4.27
C ILE A 14 1.15 4.03 3.50
N ARG A 15 1.81 3.87 2.36
CA ARG A 15 2.02 4.93 1.38
C ARG A 15 0.84 4.94 0.40
N ARG A 16 0.30 6.12 0.13
CA ARG A 16 -0.78 6.31 -0.87
C ARG A 16 -0.20 6.94 -2.13
N ILE A 17 -0.53 6.36 -3.28
CA ILE A 17 -0.14 6.86 -4.59
C ILE A 17 -1.44 7.15 -5.33
N ARG A 18 -1.67 8.41 -5.70
CA ARG A 18 -2.84 8.81 -6.50
C ARG A 18 -2.45 8.68 -7.96
N MET A 19 -3.00 7.69 -8.66
CA MET A 19 -2.77 7.45 -10.07
C MET A 19 -3.93 8.04 -10.89
N VAL A 20 -3.60 8.69 -12.00
CA VAL A 20 -4.54 9.15 -13.01
C VAL A 20 -4.67 8.08 -14.08
N ILE A 21 -5.90 7.66 -14.35
CA ILE A 21 -6.26 6.66 -15.35
C ILE A 21 -7.03 7.37 -16.47
N ASP A 22 -6.57 7.23 -17.71
CA ASP A 22 -7.31 7.65 -18.90
C ASP A 22 -8.32 6.55 -19.26
N LEU A 23 -9.61 6.89 -19.28
CA LEU A 23 -10.70 5.97 -19.56
C LEU A 23 -11.06 5.91 -21.05
N GLU A 24 -10.50 6.81 -21.87
CA GLU A 24 -10.74 6.87 -23.31
C GLU A 24 -9.57 6.26 -24.11
N ASP A 25 -8.33 6.39 -23.61
CA ASP A 25 -7.14 5.84 -24.24
C ASP A 25 -6.43 4.80 -23.34
N PRO A 26 -6.65 3.49 -23.57
CA PRO A 26 -6.05 2.42 -22.77
C PRO A 26 -4.55 2.23 -23.04
N LEU A 27 -3.98 2.87 -24.07
CA LEU A 27 -2.56 2.80 -24.37
C LEU A 27 -1.76 3.90 -23.65
N LYS A 28 -2.46 4.88 -23.07
CA LYS A 28 -1.82 5.95 -22.32
C LYS A 28 -1.42 5.42 -20.94
N PRO A 29 -0.14 5.55 -20.55
CA PRO A 29 0.32 5.06 -19.25
C PRO A 29 -0.35 5.81 -18.11
N GLU A 30 -0.63 5.10 -17.02
CA GLU A 30 -1.11 5.74 -15.79
C GLU A 30 0.01 6.57 -15.17
N LEU A 31 -0.32 7.78 -14.74
CA LEU A 31 0.63 8.70 -14.14
C LEU A 31 0.26 8.99 -12.69
N PRO A 32 1.25 9.13 -11.77
CA PRO A 32 1.00 9.80 -10.51
C PRO A 32 0.38 11.18 -10.75
N LEU A 33 -0.57 11.59 -9.91
CA LEU A 33 -1.29 12.86 -10.05
C LEU A 33 -0.32 14.05 -10.16
N GLU A 34 0.73 14.04 -9.36
CA GLU A 34 1.75 15.10 -9.36
C GLU A 34 2.48 15.19 -10.71
N GLU A 35 2.74 14.03 -11.33
CA GLU A 35 3.37 13.95 -12.65
C GLU A 35 2.40 14.37 -13.77
N PHE A 36 1.13 13.96 -13.67
CA PHE A 36 0.09 14.40 -14.60
C PHE A 36 -0.04 15.93 -14.61
N LEU A 37 -0.15 16.54 -13.43
CA LEU A 37 -0.23 18.00 -13.27
C LEU A 37 1.02 18.70 -13.85
N ARG A 38 2.20 18.13 -13.62
CA ARG A 38 3.46 18.66 -14.15
C ARG A 38 3.50 18.64 -15.68
N LEU A 39 2.99 17.59 -16.31
CA LEU A 39 3.05 17.41 -17.77
C LEU A 39 1.93 18.13 -18.52
N HIS A 40 0.73 18.18 -17.94
CA HIS A 40 -0.47 18.69 -18.61
C HIS A 40 -0.86 20.10 -18.16
N GLY A 41 -0.43 20.54 -16.97
CA GLY A 41 -0.72 21.88 -16.44
C GLY A 41 -2.17 22.06 -15.97
N GLU A 42 -2.98 21.01 -15.98
CA GLU A 42 -4.39 21.03 -15.58
C GLU A 42 -4.75 19.78 -14.79
N ASP A 43 -5.79 19.89 -13.95
CA ASP A 43 -6.31 18.75 -13.20
C ASP A 43 -6.99 17.72 -14.13
N PRO A 44 -6.82 16.42 -13.86
CA PRO A 44 -7.52 15.38 -14.61
C PRO A 44 -9.03 15.49 -14.39
N TYR A 45 -9.77 15.88 -15.43
CA TYR A 45 -11.21 16.11 -15.35
C TYR A 45 -12.04 14.91 -15.86
N PRO A 46 -13.14 14.53 -15.15
CA PRO A 46 -14.11 13.54 -15.65
C PRO A 46 -14.86 14.02 -16.91
N PRO A 47 -15.42 13.13 -17.76
CA PRO A 47 -15.47 11.69 -17.60
C PRO A 47 -14.22 10.96 -18.11
N ARG A 48 -13.34 11.67 -18.83
CA ARG A 48 -12.16 11.06 -19.46
C ARG A 48 -11.19 10.49 -18.43
N TYR A 49 -10.89 11.23 -17.37
CA TYR A 49 -9.91 10.81 -16.39
C TYR A 49 -10.55 10.37 -15.07
N ARG A 50 -9.98 9.33 -14.45
CA ARG A 50 -10.32 8.89 -13.10
C ARG A 50 -9.08 8.82 -12.22
N ILE A 51 -9.20 9.28 -10.98
CA ILE A 51 -8.12 9.15 -10.00
C ILE A 51 -8.37 7.89 -9.15
N ALA A 52 -7.41 6.98 -9.14
CA ALA A 52 -7.37 5.81 -8.26
C ALA A 52 -6.30 5.99 -7.19
N THR A 53 -6.61 5.66 -5.94
CA THR A 53 -5.61 5.66 -4.86
C THR A 53 -5.10 4.25 -4.64
N ILE A 54 -3.83 4.02 -4.93
CA ILE A 54 -3.13 2.76 -4.65
C ILE A 54 -2.46 2.88 -3.29
N GLU A 55 -2.76 1.94 -2.41
CA GLU A 55 -2.18 1.86 -1.08
C GLU A 55 -1.12 0.75 -1.05
N VAL A 56 0.13 1.14 -0.79
CA VAL A 56 1.29 0.25 -0.81
C VAL A 56 1.95 0.26 0.56
N VAL A 57 2.47 -0.88 0.98
CA VAL A 57 3.25 -1.07 2.20
C VAL A 57 4.51 -1.85 1.88
N THR A 58 5.57 -1.65 2.67
CA THR A 58 6.76 -2.48 2.59
C THR A 58 6.59 -3.71 3.49
N CYS A 59 6.60 -4.91 2.89
CA CYS A 59 6.49 -6.16 3.63
C CYS A 59 7.59 -6.29 4.70
N SER A 60 7.26 -6.92 5.83
CA SER A 60 8.22 -7.09 6.93
C SER A 60 9.21 -8.25 6.69
N GLU A 61 8.94 -9.12 5.74
CA GLU A 61 9.70 -10.37 5.53
C GLU A 61 10.75 -10.24 4.43
N ASP A 62 10.34 -9.78 3.25
CA ASP A 62 11.18 -9.68 2.04
C ASP A 62 11.53 -8.24 1.65
N LEU A 63 11.01 -7.26 2.40
CA LEU A 63 11.16 -5.83 2.16
C LEU A 63 10.63 -5.35 0.79
N GLN A 64 9.78 -6.14 0.13
CA GLN A 64 9.18 -5.76 -1.14
C GLN A 64 7.94 -4.88 -0.93
N PRO A 65 7.62 -3.99 -1.89
CA PRO A 65 6.35 -3.28 -1.90
C PRO A 65 5.22 -4.27 -2.21
N VAL A 66 4.20 -4.29 -1.36
CA VAL A 66 2.98 -5.08 -1.55
C VAL A 66 1.76 -4.17 -1.38
N LEU A 67 0.63 -4.54 -1.98
CA LEU A 67 -0.58 -3.77 -1.80
C LEU A 67 -1.11 -3.95 -0.37
N ALA A 68 -1.64 -2.87 0.20
CA ALA A 68 -2.29 -2.93 1.51
C ALA A 68 -3.48 -3.91 1.52
N SER A 69 -4.13 -4.11 0.37
CA SER A 69 -5.19 -5.10 0.16
C SER A 69 -4.69 -6.55 0.23
N GLU A 70 -3.49 -6.82 -0.27
CA GLU A 70 -2.87 -8.16 -0.23
C GLU A 70 -2.42 -8.54 1.18
N CYS A 71 -2.09 -7.56 2.01
CA CYS A 71 -1.73 -7.83 3.40
C CYS A 71 -2.85 -8.54 4.18
N GLY A 72 -4.12 -8.35 3.84
CA GLY A 72 -5.24 -9.01 4.53
C GLY A 72 -5.25 -10.54 4.42
N THR A 73 -4.57 -11.10 3.42
CA THR A 73 -4.46 -12.56 3.21
C THR A 73 -3.16 -13.15 3.78
N CYS A 74 -2.25 -12.30 4.27
CA CYS A 74 -0.98 -12.73 4.85
C CYS A 74 -1.19 -13.37 6.25
N PRO A 75 -0.63 -14.56 6.54
CA PRO A 75 -0.75 -15.20 7.87
C PRO A 75 -0.20 -14.37 9.05
N LYS A 76 0.73 -13.46 8.74
CA LYS A 76 1.33 -12.55 9.73
C LYS A 76 0.52 -11.29 9.95
N PHE A 77 -0.46 -10.99 9.10
CA PHE A 77 -1.32 -9.84 9.30
C PHE A 77 -2.09 -9.96 10.62
N VAL A 78 -2.11 -8.86 11.38
CA VAL A 78 -2.85 -8.77 12.64
C VAL A 78 -4.01 -7.83 12.46
N LYS A 79 -3.74 -6.61 11.99
CA LYS A 79 -4.77 -5.62 11.72
C LYS A 79 -4.22 -4.47 10.88
N ARG A 80 -5.14 -3.77 10.24
CA ARG A 80 -4.93 -2.41 9.74
C ARG A 80 -5.53 -1.43 10.75
N PHE A 81 -4.83 -0.35 11.06
CA PHE A 81 -5.34 0.71 11.92
C PHE A 81 -4.81 2.05 11.42
N GLY A 82 -5.72 2.95 11.03
CA GLY A 82 -5.37 4.21 10.38
C GLY A 82 -4.59 4.00 9.08
N ASP A 83 -3.42 4.62 9.01
CA ASP A 83 -2.45 4.58 7.92
C ASP A 83 -1.33 3.55 8.15
N LYS A 84 -1.57 2.55 9.01
CA LYS A 84 -0.57 1.52 9.34
C LYS A 84 -1.13 0.11 9.23
N ILE A 85 -0.26 -0.82 8.87
CA ILE A 85 -0.47 -2.26 8.97
C ILE A 85 0.39 -2.81 10.10
N TYR A 86 -0.21 -3.66 10.93
CA TYR A 86 0.46 -4.36 12.01
C TYR A 86 0.59 -5.84 11.64
N CYS A 87 1.83 -6.34 11.69
CA CYS A 87 2.17 -7.73 11.43
C CYS A 87 2.79 -8.39 12.66
N LYS A 88 2.67 -9.72 12.77
CA LYS A 88 3.42 -10.52 13.74
C LYS A 88 4.89 -10.50 13.34
N LYS A 89 5.78 -10.21 14.29
CA LYS A 89 7.23 -10.29 14.09
C LYS A 89 7.63 -11.75 13.90
N ALA A 90 8.44 -12.04 12.88
CA ALA A 90 9.12 -13.33 12.79
C ALA A 90 10.01 -13.50 14.03
N MET A 91 9.88 -14.60 14.77
CA MET A 91 10.90 -14.96 15.74
C MET A 91 12.10 -15.44 14.93
N ILE A 92 13.14 -14.61 14.84
CA ILE A 92 14.45 -15.05 14.36
C ILE A 92 15.02 -15.91 15.48
N ILE A 93 15.09 -17.21 15.28
CA ILE A 93 15.89 -18.10 16.13
C ILE A 93 17.28 -18.09 15.48
N GLU A 94 18.20 -17.33 16.04
CA GLU A 94 19.62 -17.45 15.67
C GLU A 94 20.12 -18.80 16.21
N TYR A 95 20.80 -19.57 15.36
CA TYR A 95 21.45 -20.84 15.69
C TYR A 95 22.95 -20.62 15.82
#